data_AF-A0A225VMY8-F1
#
_entry.id   AF-A0A225VMY8-F1
#
_cell.length_a   1.000
_cell.length_b   1.000
_cell.length_c   1.000
_cell.angle_alpha   90.00
_cell.angle_beta   90.00
_cell.angle_gamma   90.00
#
_symmetry.space_group_name_H-M   'P 1'
#
loop_
_entity.id
_entity.type
_entity.pdbx_description
1 polymer ?
#
loop_
_entity_poly.entity_id
_entity_poly.type
_entity_poly.pdbx_seq_one_letter_code
_entity_poly.pdbx_strand_id
1 'polypeptide(L)'
;MDEKLLLLWDDFSAHWTEEVVAYATSVNVIIMRVPPRYTYVCQPADIAWNMPFKCRLRSKWVECLRRQISNHHSSVRRHTETVNEVSQRVSEVARAEIQEVAQAKIAHLQQSLPHAAFQMEAPKRRGITSWIMESWNGLGKTTICFAQAELLGDNRSAEAITIEDDVEQMRTLINRLADLSGTNDAVESEDEFVSSDSSDDEN
;
A
#
# COMPACT_ATOMS: atom_id res chain seq x y z
N MET A 1 33.03 -33.11 -14.32
CA MET A 1 31.61 -33.11 -13.93
C MET A 1 31.07 -31.77 -14.35
N ASP A 2 30.07 -31.74 -15.23
CA ASP A 2 29.42 -30.48 -15.58
C ASP A 2 28.75 -29.91 -14.32
N GLU A 3 29.03 -28.64 -14.05
CA GLU A 3 28.50 -27.93 -12.89
C GLU A 3 26.97 -27.84 -13.01
N LYS A 4 26.25 -28.22 -11.95
CA LYS A 4 24.79 -28.14 -11.89
C LYS A 4 24.38 -26.97 -11.03
N LEU A 5 23.42 -26.18 -11.51
CA LEU A 5 22.86 -25.06 -10.77
C LEU A 5 21.60 -25.52 -10.02
N LEU A 6 21.48 -25.18 -8.74
CA LEU A 6 20.26 -25.41 -7.96
C LEU A 6 19.41 -24.14 -7.97
N LEU A 7 18.16 -24.26 -8.41
CA LEU A 7 17.15 -23.20 -8.37
C LEU A 7 16.04 -23.58 -7.39
N LEU A 8 15.91 -22.80 -6.31
CA LEU A 8 14.77 -22.85 -5.40
C LEU A 8 13.65 -21.98 -5.98
N TRP A 9 12.52 -22.60 -6.34
CA TRP A 9 11.42 -21.93 -7.02
C TRP A 9 10.10 -22.17 -6.29
N ASP A 10 9.21 -21.19 -6.29
CA ASP A 10 7.89 -21.31 -5.68
C ASP A 10 7.01 -22.37 -6.37
N ASP A 11 5.99 -22.81 -5.65
CA ASP A 11 5.14 -23.94 -6.04
C ASP A 11 4.03 -23.57 -7.06
N PHE A 12 4.10 -22.40 -7.69
CA PHE A 12 3.11 -21.99 -8.68
C PHE A 12 3.11 -22.94 -9.87
N SER A 13 1.93 -23.47 -10.22
CA SER A 13 1.78 -24.58 -11.18
C SER A 13 2.43 -24.31 -12.54
N ALA A 14 2.44 -23.06 -13.01
CA ALA A 14 3.06 -22.70 -14.29
C ALA A 14 4.59 -22.87 -14.29
N HIS A 15 5.27 -22.87 -13.13
CA HIS A 15 6.70 -23.14 -13.03
C HIS A 15 7.06 -24.63 -13.19
N TRP A 16 6.06 -25.51 -13.16
CA TRP A 16 6.26 -26.97 -13.09
C TRP A 16 5.61 -27.73 -14.24
N THR A 17 5.38 -27.06 -15.37
CA THR A 17 4.97 -27.73 -16.61
C THR A 17 6.09 -28.62 -17.13
N GLU A 18 5.74 -29.65 -17.91
CA GLU A 18 6.73 -30.57 -18.49
C GLU A 18 7.78 -29.82 -19.31
N GLU A 19 7.37 -28.79 -20.05
CA GLU A 19 8.25 -27.93 -20.84
C GLU A 19 9.29 -27.19 -19.99
N VAL A 20 8.88 -26.60 -18.87
CA VAL A 20 9.79 -25.88 -17.96
C VAL A 20 10.78 -26.85 -17.31
N VAL A 21 10.31 -28.00 -16.86
CA VAL A 21 11.15 -29.04 -16.22
C VAL A 21 12.17 -29.61 -17.23
N ALA A 22 11.73 -29.91 -18.45
CA ALA A 22 12.58 -30.40 -19.52
C ALA A 22 13.63 -29.35 -19.91
N TYR A 23 13.24 -28.09 -20.04
CA TYR A 23 14.15 -27.00 -20.33
C TYR A 23 15.20 -26.81 -19.23
N ALA A 24 14.80 -26.77 -17.96
CA ALA A 24 15.73 -26.67 -16.82
C ALA A 24 16.77 -27.81 -16.85
N THR A 25 16.32 -29.03 -17.12
CA THR A 25 17.20 -30.19 -17.26
C THR A 25 18.19 -30.02 -18.41
N SER A 26 17.75 -29.49 -19.56
CA SER A 26 18.60 -29.26 -20.73
C SER A 26 19.72 -28.24 -20.49
N VAL A 27 19.53 -27.33 -19.53
CA VAL A 27 20.52 -26.31 -19.15
C VAL A 27 21.26 -26.65 -17.84
N ASN A 28 21.24 -27.92 -17.40
CA ASN A 28 21.89 -28.39 -16.17
C ASN A 28 21.41 -27.68 -14.88
N VAL A 29 20.15 -27.25 -14.86
CA VAL A 29 19.50 -26.65 -13.68
C VAL A 29 18.64 -27.70 -12.98
N ILE A 30 18.92 -27.93 -11.70
CA ILE A 30 18.08 -28.69 -10.78
C ILE A 30 17.09 -27.70 -10.16
N ILE A 31 15.80 -27.91 -10.40
CA ILE A 31 14.72 -27.12 -9.78
C ILE A 31 14.19 -27.84 -8.54
N MET A 32 13.99 -27.10 -7.45
CA MET A 32 13.44 -27.62 -6.20
C MET A 32 12.30 -26.72 -5.71
N ARG A 33 11.17 -27.34 -5.37
CA ARG A 33 9.98 -26.65 -4.84
C ARG A 33 10.29 -26.07 -3.47
N VAL A 34 9.97 -24.80 -3.30
CA VAL A 34 9.81 -24.22 -1.97
C VAL A 34 8.48 -24.72 -1.39
N PRO A 35 8.44 -25.19 -0.13
CA PRO A 35 7.19 -25.63 0.48
C PRO A 35 6.09 -24.57 0.36
N PRO A 36 4.83 -24.97 0.06
CA PRO A 36 3.73 -24.03 -0.06
C PRO A 36 3.63 -23.14 1.18
N ARG A 37 3.44 -21.83 0.97
CA ARG A 37 3.38 -20.78 2.01
C ARG A 37 4.69 -20.44 2.70
N TYR A 38 5.82 -21.02 2.32
CA TYR A 38 7.14 -20.72 2.92
C TYR A 38 8.05 -19.87 2.02
N THR A 39 7.55 -19.31 0.90
CA THR A 39 8.40 -18.51 -0.01
C THR A 39 9.09 -17.35 0.70
N TYR A 40 8.40 -16.67 1.61
CA TYR A 40 8.92 -15.54 2.39
C TYR A 40 10.14 -15.87 3.27
N VAL A 41 10.37 -17.14 3.61
CA VAL A 41 11.50 -17.61 4.46
C VAL A 41 12.43 -18.59 3.76
N CYS A 42 11.99 -19.22 2.68
CA CYS A 42 12.76 -20.26 2.00
C CYS A 42 13.16 -19.89 0.57
N GLN A 43 12.54 -18.87 -0.05
CA GLN A 43 12.91 -18.41 -1.38
C GLN A 43 13.93 -17.27 -1.26
N PRO A 44 15.18 -17.47 -1.73
CA PRO A 44 16.24 -16.49 -1.53
C PRO A 44 15.92 -15.12 -2.15
N ALA A 45 15.20 -15.06 -3.27
CA ALA A 45 14.77 -13.80 -3.88
C ALA A 45 13.80 -13.02 -2.97
N ASP A 46 12.83 -13.71 -2.37
CA ASP A 46 11.85 -13.13 -1.44
C ASP A 46 12.52 -12.54 -0.22
N ILE A 47 13.51 -13.23 0.36
CA ILE A 47 14.24 -12.76 1.53
C ILE A 47 15.18 -11.61 1.16
N ALA A 48 16.00 -11.81 0.12
CA ALA A 48 17.14 -10.97 -0.15
C ALA A 48 16.72 -9.59 -0.66
N TRP A 49 15.83 -9.50 -1.67
CA TRP A 49 15.51 -8.21 -2.30
C TRP A 49 14.02 -7.89 -2.37
N ASN A 50 13.15 -8.88 -2.47
CA ASN A 50 11.70 -8.67 -2.55
C ASN A 50 11.11 -8.16 -1.22
N MET A 51 11.49 -8.77 -0.08
CA MET A 51 11.10 -8.32 1.26
C MET A 51 11.52 -6.88 1.52
N PRO A 52 12.82 -6.51 1.41
CA PRO A 52 13.23 -5.14 1.72
C PRO A 52 12.63 -4.11 0.76
N PHE A 53 12.45 -4.47 -0.50
CA PHE A 53 11.73 -3.65 -1.48
C PHE A 53 10.27 -3.41 -1.05
N LYS A 54 9.53 -4.47 -0.74
CA LYS A 54 8.14 -4.39 -0.28
C LYS A 54 8.02 -3.59 1.01
N CYS A 55 8.95 -3.74 1.95
CA CYS A 55 8.97 -2.96 3.19
C CYS A 55 9.12 -1.46 2.92
N ARG A 56 10.06 -1.06 2.06
CA ARG A 56 10.22 0.35 1.66
C ARG A 56 8.97 0.92 0.99
N LEU A 57 8.35 0.17 0.07
CA LEU A 57 7.09 0.56 -0.55
C LEU A 57 5.98 0.73 0.49
N ARG A 58 5.91 -0.18 1.45
CA ARG A 58 4.93 -0.14 2.53
C ARG A 58 5.10 1.09 3.41
N SER A 59 6.33 1.48 3.72
CA SER A 59 6.60 2.73 4.46
C SER A 59 6.08 3.96 3.71
N LYS A 60 6.27 4.04 2.38
CA LYS A 60 5.74 5.13 1.55
C LYS A 60 4.22 5.18 1.56
N TRP A 61 3.57 4.02 1.48
CA TRP A 61 2.12 3.91 1.59
C TRP A 61 1.60 4.39 2.95
N VAL A 62 2.21 3.92 4.04
CA VAL A 62 1.87 4.33 5.42
C VAL A 62 2.03 5.83 5.61
N GLU A 63 3.11 6.43 5.10
CA GLU A 63 3.32 7.87 5.15
C GLU A 63 2.24 8.64 4.38
N CYS A 64 1.84 8.14 3.20
CA CYS A 64 0.76 8.72 2.42
C CYS A 64 -0.56 8.74 3.20
N LEU A 65 -0.93 7.61 3.82
CA LEU A 65 -2.14 7.51 4.64
C LEU A 65 -2.09 8.43 5.87
N ARG A 66 -0.95 8.48 6.58
CA ARG A 66 -0.76 9.38 7.72
C ARG A 66 -0.99 10.84 7.34
N ARG A 67 -0.50 11.26 6.17
CA ARG A 67 -0.72 12.60 5.63
C ARG A 67 -2.19 12.86 5.31
N GLN A 68 -2.91 11.91 4.71
CA GLN A 68 -4.35 12.05 4.45
C GLN A 68 -5.14 12.22 5.76
N ILE A 69 -4.88 11.39 6.76
CA ILE A 69 -5.53 11.49 8.08
C ILE A 69 -5.24 12.85 8.74
N SER A 70 -4.00 13.32 8.68
CA SER A 70 -3.63 14.64 9.22
C SER A 70 -4.36 15.80 8.53
N ASN A 71 -4.45 15.75 7.20
CA ASN A 71 -5.18 16.74 6.40
C ASN A 71 -6.68 16.74 6.73
N HIS A 72 -7.25 15.55 6.93
CA HIS A 72 -8.64 15.41 7.32
C HIS A 72 -8.90 16.02 8.70
N HIS A 73 -8.10 15.68 9.72
CA HIS A 73 -8.23 16.29 11.05
C HIS A 73 -8.11 17.82 11.01
N SER A 74 -7.17 18.34 10.20
CA SER A 74 -7.00 19.79 10.03
C SER A 74 -8.22 20.44 9.38
N SER A 75 -8.86 19.74 8.44
CA SER A 75 -10.08 20.20 7.77
C SER A 75 -11.29 20.16 8.70
N VAL A 76 -11.45 19.09 9.49
CA VAL A 76 -12.47 18.98 10.53
C VAL A 76 -12.32 20.09 11.57
N ARG A 77 -11.09 20.38 12.02
CA ARG A 77 -10.86 21.46 12.98
C ARG A 77 -11.27 22.83 12.43
N ARG A 78 -10.83 23.18 11.22
CA ARG A 78 -11.23 24.43 10.55
C ARG A 78 -12.74 24.51 10.36
N HIS A 79 -13.38 23.38 10.08
CA HIS A 79 -14.83 23.30 9.98
C HIS A 79 -15.50 23.63 11.32
N THR A 80 -15.10 22.97 12.42
CA THR A 80 -15.64 23.25 13.76
C THR A 80 -15.45 24.72 14.17
N GLU A 81 -14.29 25.31 13.88
CA GLU A 81 -14.02 26.73 14.12
C GLU A 81 -14.98 27.63 13.33
N THR A 82 -15.20 27.34 12.04
CA THR A 82 -16.15 28.06 11.19
C THR A 82 -17.59 27.92 11.69
N VAL A 83 -18.00 26.72 12.11
CA VAL A 83 -19.34 26.45 12.66
C VAL A 83 -19.57 27.24 13.95
N ASN A 84 -18.56 27.30 14.82
CA ASN A 84 -18.64 28.08 16.05
C ASN A 84 -18.74 29.59 15.76
N GLU A 85 -17.96 30.11 14.82
CA GLU A 85 -18.03 31.52 14.41
C GLU A 85 -19.40 31.88 13.83
N VAL A 86 -19.93 31.02 12.94
CA VAL A 86 -21.27 31.17 12.38
C VAL A 86 -22.33 31.13 13.47
N SER A 87 -22.25 30.18 14.40
CA SER A 87 -23.18 30.06 15.53
C SER A 87 -23.18 31.30 16.44
N GLN A 88 -22.00 31.88 16.68
CA GLN A 88 -21.86 33.12 17.43
C GLN A 88 -22.53 34.29 16.70
N ARG A 89 -22.30 34.44 15.39
CA ARG A 89 -22.96 35.47 14.57
C ARG A 89 -24.48 35.29 14.51
N VAL A 90 -24.96 34.06 14.43
CA VAL A 90 -26.40 33.75 14.50
C VAL A 90 -26.98 34.18 15.84
N SER A 91 -26.28 33.93 16.95
CA SER A 91 -26.70 34.33 18.29
C SER A 91 -26.77 35.85 18.46
N GLU A 92 -25.85 36.60 17.84
CA GLU A 92 -25.87 38.07 17.81
C GLU A 92 -27.06 38.61 17.02
N VAL A 93 -27.32 38.07 15.83
CA VAL A 93 -28.45 38.46 14.99
C VAL A 93 -29.80 38.10 15.63
N ALA A 94 -29.92 36.93 16.26
CA ALA A 94 -31.13 36.51 16.95
C ALA A 94 -31.48 37.40 18.16
N ARG A 95 -30.50 38.08 18.75
CA ARG A 95 -30.74 39.11 19.78
C ARG A 95 -31.19 40.45 19.20
N ALA A 96 -31.00 40.69 17.91
CA ALA A 96 -31.24 41.97 17.23
C ALA A 96 -32.44 41.96 16.25
N GLU A 97 -32.82 40.81 15.67
CA GLU A 97 -33.86 40.68 14.62
C GLU A 97 -35.06 39.80 15.07
N ILE A 98 -36.23 39.96 14.41
CA ILE A 98 -37.50 39.28 14.72
C ILE A 98 -37.49 37.80 14.26
N GLN A 99 -38.13 36.92 15.05
CA GLN A 99 -38.10 35.45 15.07
C GLN A 99 -38.08 34.71 13.71
N GLU A 100 -38.77 35.21 12.68
CA GLU A 100 -39.01 34.49 11.42
C GLU A 100 -37.78 34.49 10.49
N VAL A 101 -37.02 35.59 10.47
CA VAL A 101 -35.77 35.72 9.68
C VAL A 101 -34.65 34.86 10.27
N ALA A 102 -34.64 34.69 11.60
CA ALA A 102 -33.66 33.86 12.29
C ALA A 102 -33.82 32.37 11.94
N GLN A 103 -35.05 31.87 11.81
CA GLN A 103 -35.31 30.46 11.48
C GLN A 103 -34.87 30.09 10.05
N ALA A 104 -35.12 30.96 9.07
CA ALA A 104 -34.69 30.74 7.68
C ALA A 104 -33.15 30.74 7.54
N LYS A 105 -32.45 31.64 8.25
CA LYS A 105 -30.98 31.67 8.29
C LYS A 105 -30.40 30.41 8.94
N ILE A 106 -31.00 29.93 10.04
CA ILE A 106 -30.54 28.71 10.74
C ILE A 106 -30.67 27.47 9.84
N ALA A 107 -31.80 27.30 9.15
CA ALA A 107 -32.02 26.17 8.26
C ALA A 107 -31.05 26.15 7.06
N HIS A 108 -30.77 27.31 6.47
CA HIS A 108 -29.80 27.43 5.38
C HIS A 108 -28.38 27.07 5.82
N LEU A 109 -27.98 27.48 7.03
CA LEU A 109 -26.66 27.16 7.57
C LEU A 109 -26.50 25.66 7.87
N GLN A 110 -27.56 25.01 8.38
CA GLN A 110 -27.57 23.57 8.63
C GLN A 110 -27.48 22.72 7.36
N GLN A 111 -28.14 23.13 6.27
CA GLN A 111 -28.04 22.44 4.97
C GLN A 111 -26.68 22.61 4.27
N SER A 112 -25.91 23.66 4.63
CA SER A 112 -24.60 23.92 4.03
C SER A 112 -23.45 23.11 4.63
N LEU A 113 -23.70 22.32 5.67
CA LEU A 113 -22.68 21.51 6.35
C LEU A 113 -22.46 20.19 5.60
N PRO A 114 -21.32 20.00 4.90
CA PRO A 114 -21.02 18.72 4.27
C PRO A 114 -20.65 17.68 5.34
N HIS A 115 -21.05 16.43 5.13
CA HIS A 115 -20.73 15.32 6.00
C HIS A 115 -19.21 15.02 5.96
N ALA A 116 -18.52 15.29 7.06
CA ALA A 116 -17.05 15.25 7.17
C ALA A 116 -16.53 13.83 7.49
N ALA A 117 -17.04 12.79 6.82
CA ALA A 117 -16.47 11.46 6.96
C ALA A 117 -15.10 11.39 6.27
N PHE A 118 -14.16 10.61 6.82
CA PHE A 118 -12.87 10.43 6.17
C PHE A 118 -13.04 9.54 4.93
N GLN A 119 -12.63 10.06 3.76
CA GLN A 119 -12.51 9.28 2.55
C GLN A 119 -11.03 9.07 2.23
N MET A 120 -10.64 7.80 2.11
CA MET A 120 -9.28 7.45 1.71
C MET A 120 -9.12 7.71 0.21
N GLU A 121 -8.06 8.43 -0.16
CA GLU A 121 -7.74 8.69 -1.56
C GLU A 121 -6.61 7.76 -2.04
N ALA A 122 -6.83 7.08 -3.16
CA ALA A 122 -5.79 6.26 -3.77
C ALA A 122 -4.61 7.14 -4.27
N PRO A 123 -3.34 6.72 -4.08
CA PRO A 123 -2.20 7.45 -4.62
C PRO A 123 -2.24 7.46 -6.14
N LYS A 124 -1.90 8.59 -6.74
CA LYS A 124 -1.83 8.70 -8.20
C LYS A 124 -0.69 7.84 -8.77
N ARG A 125 -0.87 7.31 -9.98
CA ARG A 125 0.11 6.45 -10.68
C ARG A 125 1.53 7.03 -10.66
N ARG A 126 1.69 8.32 -10.97
CA ARG A 126 3.00 9.01 -10.93
C ARG A 126 3.68 8.90 -9.56
N GLY A 127 2.90 9.01 -8.48
CA GLY A 127 3.40 8.84 -7.11
C GLY A 127 3.86 7.42 -6.85
N ILE A 128 3.06 6.43 -7.24
CA ILE A 128 3.40 5.00 -7.10
C ILE A 128 4.68 4.68 -7.89
N THR A 129 4.82 5.16 -9.12
CA THR A 129 6.03 4.95 -9.92
C THR A 129 7.26 5.56 -9.25
N SER A 130 7.14 6.76 -8.66
CA SER A 130 8.23 7.36 -7.88
C SER A 130 8.60 6.48 -6.68
N TRP A 131 7.60 5.96 -5.95
CA TRP A 131 7.83 5.09 -4.80
C TRP A 131 8.53 3.80 -5.19
N ILE A 132 8.16 3.19 -6.32
CA ILE A 132 8.82 2.00 -6.85
C ILE A 132 10.29 2.31 -7.14
N MET A 133 10.56 3.38 -7.89
CA MET A 133 11.94 3.77 -8.24
C MET A 133 12.78 4.09 -7.01
N GLU A 134 12.26 4.87 -6.06
CA GLU A 134 12.96 5.21 -4.81
C GLU A 134 13.19 3.98 -3.92
N SER A 135 12.20 3.08 -3.82
CA SER A 135 12.30 1.87 -3.00
C SER A 135 13.33 0.90 -3.58
N TRP A 136 13.36 0.75 -4.90
CA TRP A 136 14.33 -0.08 -5.60
C TRP A 136 15.74 0.49 -5.49
N ASN A 137 15.91 1.78 -5.78
CA ASN A 137 17.23 2.44 -5.70
C ASN A 137 17.76 2.55 -4.27
N GLY A 138 16.87 2.46 -3.27
CA GLY A 138 17.25 2.42 -1.86
C GLY A 138 17.78 1.07 -1.38
N LEU A 139 17.71 0.01 -2.20
CA LEU A 139 18.29 -1.28 -1.85
C LEU A 139 19.82 -1.23 -1.99
N GLY A 140 20.53 -1.80 -1.01
CA GLY A 140 21.99 -1.91 -1.09
C GLY A 140 22.39 -2.91 -2.17
N LYS A 141 23.60 -2.78 -2.72
CA LYS A 141 24.15 -3.81 -3.64
C LYS A 141 24.30 -5.17 -2.95
N THR A 142 24.47 -5.16 -1.63
CA THR A 142 24.54 -6.32 -0.74
C THR A 142 23.19 -7.01 -0.53
N THR A 143 22.08 -6.31 -0.78
CA THR A 143 20.70 -6.84 -0.74
C THR A 143 20.44 -7.88 -1.83
N ILE A 144 21.21 -7.88 -2.92
CA ILE A 144 21.11 -8.89 -4.00
C ILE A 144 21.99 -10.13 -3.68
N CYS A 145 22.65 -10.17 -2.52
CA CYS A 145 23.39 -11.35 -2.07
C CYS A 145 22.48 -12.31 -1.30
N PHE A 146 22.41 -13.56 -1.78
CA PHE A 146 21.66 -14.66 -1.17
C PHE A 146 22.17 -15.12 0.22
N ALA A 147 23.21 -14.48 0.75
CA ALA A 147 23.78 -14.79 2.06
C ALA A 147 22.78 -14.62 3.22
N GLN A 148 21.73 -13.82 3.03
CA GLN A 148 20.66 -13.66 4.03
C GLN A 148 19.75 -14.88 4.17
N ALA A 149 19.79 -15.84 3.25
CA ALA A 149 19.04 -17.09 3.35
C ALA A 149 19.73 -18.13 4.26
N GLU A 150 20.88 -17.78 4.86
CA GLU A 150 21.66 -18.65 5.77
C GLU A 150 21.87 -20.07 5.23
N LEU A 151 22.11 -20.20 3.91
CA LEU A 151 22.38 -21.49 3.30
C LEU A 151 23.64 -22.11 3.93
N LEU A 152 23.54 -23.35 4.36
CA LEU A 152 24.64 -24.13 4.93
C LEU A 152 25.86 -24.10 3.97
N GLY A 153 26.97 -23.51 4.43
CA GLY A 153 28.22 -23.39 3.67
C GLY A 153 28.39 -22.08 2.90
N ASP A 154 27.46 -21.14 2.97
CA ASP A 154 27.64 -19.79 2.44
C ASP A 154 28.47 -18.94 3.41
N ASN A 155 29.69 -18.59 2.99
CA ASN A 155 30.64 -17.82 3.80
C ASN A 155 30.58 -16.31 3.51
N ARG A 156 29.66 -15.86 2.65
CA ARG A 156 29.49 -14.45 2.31
C ARG A 156 28.81 -13.74 3.48
N SER A 157 29.33 -12.62 3.97
CA SER A 157 28.65 -11.86 5.02
C SER A 157 27.56 -10.98 4.39
N ALA A 158 26.31 -11.21 4.75
CA ALA A 158 25.25 -10.24 4.50
C ALA A 158 25.30 -9.16 5.59
N GLU A 159 25.28 -7.90 5.19
CA GLU A 159 24.86 -6.85 6.11
C GLU A 159 23.41 -7.15 6.49
N ALA A 160 23.13 -7.31 7.77
CA ALA A 160 21.77 -7.52 8.26
C ALA A 160 20.93 -6.31 7.81
N ILE A 161 19.93 -6.55 6.97
CA ILE A 161 19.00 -5.51 6.59
C ILE A 161 18.10 -5.28 7.81
N THR A 162 18.43 -4.26 8.60
CA THR A 162 17.55 -3.73 9.65
C THR A 162 16.48 -2.86 9.00
N ILE A 163 15.58 -3.47 8.24
CA ILE A 163 14.34 -2.79 7.88
C ILE A 163 13.35 -3.15 8.98
N GLU A 164 13.11 -2.19 9.88
CA GLU A 164 11.97 -2.24 10.78
C GLU A 164 10.69 -2.20 9.94
N ASP A 165 10.21 -3.38 9.60
CA ASP A 165 8.82 -3.59 9.21
C ASP A 165 7.96 -3.48 10.46
N ASP A 166 7.68 -2.25 10.90
CA ASP A 166 6.87 -2.02 12.09
C ASP A 166 5.39 -2.33 11.78
N VAL A 167 5.07 -3.62 11.86
CA VAL A 167 3.73 -4.17 11.68
C VAL A 167 2.74 -3.55 12.67
N GLU A 168 3.20 -3.16 13.86
CA GLU A 168 2.33 -2.56 14.88
C GLU A 168 1.92 -1.13 14.51
N GLN A 169 2.84 -0.36 13.92
CA GLN A 169 2.51 0.95 13.34
C GLN A 169 1.43 0.84 12.26
N MET A 170 1.45 -0.21 11.45
CA MET A 170 0.43 -0.46 10.44
C MET A 170 -0.90 -0.86 11.05
N ARG A 171 -0.89 -1.79 12.01
CA ARG A 171 -2.09 -2.22 12.73
C ARG A 171 -2.78 -1.03 13.41
N THR A 172 -2.00 -0.18 14.07
CA THR A 172 -2.49 1.06 14.67
C THR A 172 -3.13 2.00 13.65
N LEU A 173 -2.51 2.13 12.47
CA LEU A 173 -3.04 2.96 11.38
C LEU A 173 -4.36 2.42 10.83
N ILE A 174 -4.45 1.10 10.61
CA ILE A 174 -5.68 0.45 10.13
C ILE A 174 -6.83 0.64 11.11
N ASN A 175 -6.57 0.48 12.41
CA ASN A 175 -7.60 0.71 13.44
C ASN A 175 -8.09 2.17 13.41
N ARG A 176 -7.17 3.14 13.31
CA ARG A 176 -7.55 4.55 13.19
C ARG A 176 -8.35 4.85 11.93
N LEU A 177 -8.05 4.19 10.81
CA LEU A 177 -8.83 4.34 9.58
C LEU A 177 -10.24 3.77 9.75
N ALA A 178 -10.39 2.63 10.42
CA ALA A 178 -11.70 2.05 10.73
C ALA A 178 -12.55 2.98 11.60
N ASP A 179 -11.94 3.66 12.58
CA ASP A 179 -12.63 4.64 13.42
C ASP A 179 -13.10 5.89 12.64
N LEU A 180 -12.37 6.28 11.60
CA LEU A 180 -12.65 7.49 10.81
C LEU A 180 -13.63 7.27 9.65
N SER A 181 -13.74 6.05 9.16
CA SER A 181 -14.46 5.69 7.92
C SER A 181 -15.90 5.25 8.16
N GLY A 182 -16.59 5.82 9.17
CA GLY A 182 -17.98 5.52 9.53
C GLY A 182 -18.83 5.08 8.33
N THR A 183 -19.08 3.76 8.26
CA THR A 183 -19.79 3.03 7.20
C THR A 183 -19.30 3.23 5.76
N ASN A 184 -18.27 2.46 5.39
CA ASN A 184 -18.11 1.69 4.14
C ASN A 184 -18.86 2.18 2.88
N ASP A 185 -18.39 3.27 2.26
CA ASP A 185 -18.69 3.53 0.84
C ASP A 185 -17.46 3.16 -0.02
N ALA A 186 -17.74 2.34 -1.03
CA ALA A 186 -16.73 1.79 -1.93
C ALA A 186 -16.03 2.89 -2.73
N VAL A 187 -14.71 2.78 -2.85
CA VAL A 187 -13.87 3.71 -3.62
C VAL A 187 -14.07 3.42 -5.12
N GLU A 188 -14.74 4.33 -5.84
CA GLU A 188 -14.75 4.31 -7.31
C GLU A 188 -13.39 4.75 -7.85
N SER A 189 -12.73 3.84 -8.58
CA SER A 189 -11.45 4.06 -9.23
C SER A 189 -11.68 4.53 -10.67
N GLU A 190 -11.49 5.83 -10.95
CA GLU A 190 -11.59 6.40 -12.31
C GLU A 190 -10.41 6.05 -13.24
N ASP A 191 -9.39 5.32 -12.76
CA ASP A 191 -8.26 4.89 -13.59
C ASP A 191 -8.53 3.52 -14.22
N GLU A 192 -9.60 3.42 -15.03
CA GLU A 192 -9.90 2.22 -15.81
C GLU A 192 -8.87 2.06 -16.95
N PHE A 193 -8.07 1.00 -16.86
CA PHE A 193 -7.14 0.61 -17.91
C PHE A 193 -7.95 -0.04 -19.05
N VAL A 194 -8.05 0.64 -20.19
CA VAL A 194 -8.60 0.05 -21.41
C VAL A 194 -7.65 -1.07 -21.85
N SER A 195 -7.97 -2.31 -21.48
CA SER A 195 -7.28 -3.49 -22.00
C SER A 195 -7.58 -3.57 -23.49
N SER A 196 -6.55 -3.41 -24.33
CA SER A 196 -6.67 -3.73 -25.74
C SER A 196 -6.85 -5.24 -25.85
N ASP A 197 -8.02 -5.64 -26.31
CA ASP A 197 -8.41 -7.00 -26.63
C ASP A 197 -7.37 -7.61 -27.60
N SER A 198 -6.63 -8.63 -27.15
CA SER A 198 -5.83 -9.46 -28.04
C SER A 198 -6.74 -10.60 -28.48
N SER A 199 -7.33 -10.45 -29.67
CA SER A 199 -8.02 -11.52 -30.35
C SER A 199 -7.03 -12.66 -30.61
N ASP A 200 -7.21 -13.75 -29.86
CA ASP A 200 -6.66 -15.06 -30.21
C ASP A 200 -7.39 -15.56 -31.46
N ASP A 201 -6.78 -15.38 -32.63
CA ASP A 201 -7.15 -16.14 -33.81
C ASP A 201 -6.59 -17.56 -33.66
N GLU A 202 -7.46 -18.50 -33.33
CA GLU A 202 -7.22 -19.93 -33.51
C GLU A 202 -6.97 -20.22 -35.00
N ASN A 203 -5.80 -20.78 -35.32
CA ASN A 203 -5.62 -21.70 -36.45
C ASN A 203 -4.43 -22.63 -36.27
#